data_AF-A0A1G0CTU2-F1
#
_entry.id   AF-A0A1G0CTU2-F1
#
_cell.length_a   1.000
_cell.length_b   1.000
_cell.length_c   1.000
_cell.angle_alpha   90.00
_cell.angle_beta   90.00
_cell.angle_gamma   90.00
#
_symmetry.space_group_name_H-M   'P 1'
#
loop_
_entity.id
_entity.type
_entity.pdbx_description
1 polymer ?
#
loop_
_entity_poly.entity_id
_entity_poly.type
_entity_poly.pdbx_seq_one_letter_code
_entity_poly.pdbx_strand_id
1 'polypeptide(L)'
;MKRTYCLEVSGDFACFTRPEMKVERVSYDVMTPSSARAVFESILWKPAIRWHVSKIEVIKPIRWVSIRRNEVGAVVSVRNAQEAMNKGSGTLGLNIEDERQQRAGLFLRDVAYRIHAHFELLPNAGENNSMGKFLDMFERRAEKGQCVNQPYLGCREFACNFRLIDTTQPQAAPIAETRDLGWMLHDMDYSKPTDPQPRFFRAQLESGVLRIPAWDSEEVRG
;
A
#
# COMPACT_ATOMS: atom_id res chain seq x y z
N MET A 1 -9.94 -24.10 -7.43
CA MET A 1 -9.49 -22.89 -8.15
C MET A 1 -9.65 -21.70 -7.22
N LYS A 2 -8.60 -20.87 -7.01
CA LYS A 2 -8.69 -19.69 -6.12
C LYS A 2 -9.48 -18.58 -6.83
N ARG A 3 -10.55 -18.06 -6.22
CA ARG A 3 -11.35 -16.96 -6.79
C ARG A 3 -10.55 -15.67 -6.74
N THR A 4 -10.38 -15.02 -7.89
CA THR A 4 -9.66 -13.74 -8.01
C THR A 4 -10.67 -12.61 -8.11
N TYR A 5 -10.48 -11.58 -7.29
CA TYR A 5 -11.23 -10.33 -7.32
C TYR A 5 -10.45 -9.24 -8.04
N CYS A 6 -11.18 -8.32 -8.66
CA CYS A 6 -10.63 -7.11 -9.25
C CYS A 6 -11.22 -5.89 -8.54
N LEU A 7 -10.36 -5.04 -7.97
CA LEU A 7 -10.74 -3.73 -7.46
C LEU A 7 -10.19 -2.66 -8.39
N GLU A 8 -11.04 -1.71 -8.79
CA GLU A 8 -10.54 -0.45 -9.33
C GLU A 8 -10.36 0.54 -8.20
N VAL A 9 -9.22 1.19 -8.17
CA VAL A 9 -8.83 2.18 -7.17
C VAL A 9 -8.40 3.47 -7.84
N SER A 10 -8.68 4.61 -7.23
CA SER A 10 -8.26 5.91 -7.74
C SER A 10 -8.08 6.95 -6.64
N GLY A 11 -7.34 8.00 -6.95
CA GLY A 11 -7.15 9.13 -6.06
C GLY A 11 -6.45 10.28 -6.77
N ASP A 12 -6.57 11.48 -6.19
CA ASP A 12 -5.97 12.70 -6.75
C ASP A 12 -4.46 12.69 -6.66
N PHE A 13 -3.92 12.02 -5.62
CA PHE A 13 -2.50 11.90 -5.36
C PHE A 13 -2.14 10.50 -4.87
N ALA A 14 -0.89 10.10 -5.03
CA ALA A 14 -0.34 8.89 -4.42
C ALA A 14 1.17 9.03 -4.16
N CYS A 15 1.65 8.37 -3.10
CA CYS A 15 3.08 8.28 -2.83
C CYS A 15 3.46 6.89 -2.32
N PHE A 16 3.89 6.03 -3.23
CA PHE A 16 4.47 4.72 -2.94
C PHE A 16 5.96 4.90 -2.70
N THR A 17 6.34 5.32 -1.50
CA THR A 17 7.71 5.82 -1.23
C THR A 17 8.80 4.79 -1.55
N ARG A 18 9.78 5.19 -2.35
CA ARG A 18 11.02 4.46 -2.59
C ARG A 18 11.84 4.38 -1.29
N PRO A 19 12.22 3.18 -0.80
CA PRO A 19 12.94 3.03 0.46
C PRO A 19 14.27 3.80 0.53
N GLU A 20 14.93 3.97 -0.61
CA GLU A 20 16.19 4.69 -0.78
C GLU A 20 16.05 6.22 -0.71
N MET A 21 14.84 6.76 -0.93
CA MET A 21 14.56 8.21 -0.94
C MET A 21 13.46 8.57 0.07
N LYS A 22 13.64 8.16 1.34
CA LYS A 22 12.66 8.43 2.41
C LYS A 22 12.64 9.86 2.93
N VAL A 23 13.76 10.59 2.82
CA VAL A 23 13.90 11.95 3.35
C VAL A 23 13.17 12.95 2.46
N GLU A 24 13.55 13.02 1.19
CA GLU A 24 12.83 13.74 0.13
C GLU A 24 11.94 12.73 -0.56
N ARG A 25 10.74 12.47 -0.01
CA ARG A 25 9.89 11.34 -0.41
C ARG A 25 9.66 11.31 -1.91
N VAL A 26 10.22 10.30 -2.58
CA VAL A 26 9.95 10.03 -4.00
C VAL A 26 9.10 8.78 -4.13
N SER A 27 7.98 8.89 -4.83
CA SER A 27 7.14 7.74 -5.15
C SER A 27 7.80 6.83 -6.19
N TYR A 28 7.49 5.52 -6.15
CA TYR A 28 7.55 4.68 -7.34
C TYR A 28 6.59 5.22 -8.40
N ASP A 29 6.89 4.91 -9.66
CA ASP A 29 6.10 5.29 -10.84
C ASP A 29 4.68 4.71 -10.81
N VAL A 30 4.49 3.55 -10.16
CA VAL A 30 3.22 2.84 -10.03
C VAL A 30 3.07 2.23 -8.63
N MET A 31 1.86 1.76 -8.33
CA MET A 31 1.52 1.11 -7.06
C MET A 31 2.36 -0.15 -6.81
N THR A 32 2.90 -0.29 -5.59
CA THR A 32 3.60 -1.51 -5.14
C THR A 32 2.61 -2.62 -4.76
N PRO A 33 3.00 -3.90 -4.87
CA PRO A 33 2.16 -5.03 -4.43
C PRO A 33 1.77 -4.94 -2.95
N SER A 34 2.70 -4.49 -2.08
CA SER A 34 2.43 -4.22 -0.66
C SER A 34 1.28 -3.22 -0.45
N SER A 35 1.31 -2.10 -1.19
CA SER A 35 0.25 -1.08 -1.11
C SER A 35 -1.07 -1.59 -1.65
N ALA A 36 -1.01 -2.37 -2.74
CA ALA A 36 -2.17 -3.02 -3.33
C ALA A 36 -2.84 -4.02 -2.36
N ARG A 37 -2.03 -4.85 -1.67
CA ARG A 37 -2.51 -5.77 -0.62
C ARG A 37 -3.21 -5.00 0.50
N ALA A 38 -2.63 -3.89 0.95
CA ALA A 38 -3.19 -3.07 2.02
C ALA A 38 -4.58 -2.50 1.67
N VAL A 39 -4.88 -2.23 0.39
CA VAL A 39 -6.24 -1.83 -0.03
C VAL A 39 -7.25 -2.94 0.24
N PHE A 40 -6.94 -4.18 -0.17
CA PHE A 40 -7.82 -5.33 0.10
C PHE A 40 -8.00 -5.58 1.61
N GLU A 41 -6.91 -5.48 2.37
CA GLU A 41 -6.93 -5.63 3.83
C GLU A 41 -7.75 -4.55 4.54
N SER A 42 -7.73 -3.33 4.02
CA SER A 42 -8.55 -2.22 4.52
C SER A 42 -10.05 -2.49 4.37
N ILE A 43 -10.45 -3.26 3.36
CA ILE A 43 -11.84 -3.70 3.15
C ILE A 43 -12.16 -4.90 4.06
N LEU A 44 -11.33 -5.94 3.97
CA LEU A 44 -11.43 -7.12 4.83
C LEU A 44 -10.05 -7.70 5.13
N TRP A 45 -9.72 -7.69 6.41
CA TRP A 45 -8.62 -8.47 6.96
C TRP A 45 -9.06 -9.21 8.20
N LYS A 46 -8.55 -10.44 8.34
CA LYS A 46 -8.63 -11.27 9.55
C LYS A 46 -7.33 -12.04 9.67
N PRO A 47 -6.89 -12.39 10.90
CA PRO A 47 -5.70 -13.23 11.10
C PRO A 47 -5.77 -14.60 10.41
N ALA A 48 -6.97 -15.06 10.05
CA ALA A 48 -7.22 -16.32 9.37
C ALA A 48 -6.99 -16.29 7.86
N ILE A 49 -6.80 -15.13 7.23
CA ILE A 49 -6.67 -14.99 5.78
C ILE A 49 -5.43 -14.19 5.39
N ARG A 50 -4.93 -14.45 4.18
CA ARG A 50 -3.85 -13.68 3.57
C ARG A 50 -4.18 -13.34 2.13
N TRP A 51 -4.09 -12.06 1.78
CA TRP A 51 -4.27 -11.56 0.43
C TRP A 51 -2.99 -11.67 -0.39
N HIS A 52 -3.16 -12.05 -1.65
CA HIS A 52 -2.11 -12.25 -2.64
C HIS A 52 -2.46 -11.48 -3.90
N VAL A 53 -1.67 -10.46 -4.22
CA VAL A 53 -1.82 -9.66 -5.43
C VAL A 53 -1.12 -10.37 -6.58
N SER A 54 -1.82 -10.54 -7.71
CA SER A 54 -1.29 -11.25 -8.89
C SER A 54 -1.01 -10.31 -10.06
N LYS A 55 -1.77 -9.22 -10.18
CA LYS A 55 -1.67 -8.29 -11.31
C LYS A 55 -2.14 -6.89 -10.90
N ILE A 56 -1.42 -5.88 -11.36
CA ILE A 56 -1.80 -4.46 -11.24
C ILE A 56 -1.85 -3.86 -12.64
N GLU A 57 -2.98 -3.26 -13.01
CA GLU A 57 -3.17 -2.59 -14.29
C GLU A 57 -3.21 -1.08 -14.04
N VAL A 58 -2.40 -0.31 -14.77
CA VAL A 58 -2.35 1.14 -14.70
C VAL A 58 -3.35 1.72 -15.70
N ILE A 59 -4.33 2.47 -15.18
CA ILE A 59 -5.47 2.95 -15.99
C ILE A 59 -5.27 4.39 -16.45
N LYS A 60 -4.62 5.22 -15.63
CA LYS A 60 -4.29 6.61 -15.98
C LYS A 60 -2.80 6.79 -16.25
N PRO A 61 -2.41 7.73 -17.14
CA PRO A 61 -1.01 8.01 -17.43
C PRO A 61 -0.21 8.37 -16.16
N ILE A 62 1.05 7.96 -16.11
CA ILE A 62 1.95 8.26 -15.00
C ILE A 62 2.29 9.76 -15.03
N ARG A 63 1.78 10.50 -14.05
CA ARG A 63 1.95 11.95 -13.92
C ARG A 63 2.48 12.29 -12.55
N TRP A 64 3.42 13.22 -12.53
CA TRP A 64 4.09 13.65 -11.31
C TRP A 64 3.60 15.02 -10.86
N VAL A 65 3.76 15.28 -9.56
CA VAL A 65 3.58 16.58 -8.92
C VAL A 65 4.62 16.74 -7.83
N SER A 66 5.20 17.94 -7.74
CA SER A 66 6.08 18.29 -6.63
C SER A 66 5.27 19.04 -5.58
N ILE A 67 5.29 18.55 -4.35
CA ILE A 67 4.62 19.18 -3.21
C ILE A 67 5.64 19.37 -2.10
N ARG A 68 5.66 20.56 -1.50
CA ARG A 68 6.49 20.86 -0.34
C ARG A 68 5.61 20.97 0.90
N ARG A 69 6.04 20.34 1.99
CA ARG A 69 5.30 20.31 3.26
C ARG A 69 6.20 20.72 4.41
N ASN A 70 5.60 21.33 5.42
CA ASN A 70 6.24 21.49 6.72
C ASN A 70 6.00 20.20 7.51
N GLU A 71 7.06 19.43 7.77
CA GLU A 71 7.06 18.23 8.61
C GLU A 71 7.87 18.51 9.88
N VAL A 72 7.63 17.73 10.95
CA VAL A 72 8.48 17.77 12.16
C VAL A 72 9.84 17.16 11.82
N GLY A 73 10.91 17.91 12.08
CA GLY A 73 12.29 17.53 11.76
C GLY A 73 12.96 16.61 12.78
N ALA A 74 12.44 16.56 14.01
CA ALA A 74 13.02 15.81 15.11
C ALA A 74 12.08 14.75 15.71
N VAL A 75 12.65 13.81 16.44
CA VAL A 75 11.92 12.86 17.29
C VAL A 75 12.09 13.31 18.74
N VAL A 76 11.03 13.25 19.54
CA VAL A 76 11.10 13.59 20.97
C VAL A 76 12.19 12.74 21.65
N SER A 77 13.09 13.40 22.37
CA SER A 77 14.15 12.73 23.14
C SER A 77 13.55 11.95 24.32
N VAL A 78 13.80 10.65 24.35
CA VAL A 78 13.43 9.77 25.48
C VAL A 78 14.04 10.28 26.79
N ARG A 79 15.28 10.77 26.75
CA ARG A 79 15.96 11.35 27.92
C ARG A 79 15.19 12.56 28.47
N ASN A 80 14.79 13.48 27.60
CA ASN A 80 14.08 14.69 28.01
C ASN A 80 12.70 14.33 28.60
N ALA A 81 12.01 13.34 28.01
CA ALA A 81 10.76 12.83 28.55
C ALA A 81 10.95 12.21 29.95
N GLN A 82 12.01 11.41 30.15
CA GLN A 82 12.31 10.80 31.45
C GLN A 82 12.65 11.86 32.52
N GLU A 83 13.40 12.89 32.16
CA GLU A 83 13.73 14.00 33.06
C GLU A 83 12.47 14.75 33.50
N ALA A 84 11.57 15.08 32.55
CA ALA A 84 10.30 15.73 32.84
C ALA A 84 9.39 14.87 33.73
N MET A 85 9.35 13.55 33.50
CA MET A 85 8.62 12.59 34.35
C MET A 85 9.17 12.57 35.77
N ASN A 86 10.50 12.46 35.93
CA ASN A 86 11.15 12.42 37.25
C ASN A 86 10.95 13.73 38.03
N LYS A 87 10.93 14.87 37.32
CA LYS A 87 10.71 16.20 37.91
C LYS A 87 9.22 16.52 38.14
N GLY A 88 8.30 15.73 37.61
CA GLY A 88 6.85 16.00 37.64
C GLY A 88 6.41 17.24 36.83
N SER A 89 7.30 17.81 36.02
CA SER A 89 7.03 19.00 35.19
C SER A 89 8.05 19.08 34.05
N GLY A 90 7.61 19.54 32.87
CA GLY A 90 8.47 19.74 31.70
C GLY A 90 7.73 19.55 30.37
N THR A 91 8.43 19.79 29.27
CA THR A 91 7.86 19.68 27.91
C THR A 91 8.06 18.27 27.38
N LEU A 92 6.96 17.56 27.13
CA LEU A 92 6.95 16.20 26.57
C LEU A 92 6.76 16.17 25.04
N GLY A 93 6.40 17.31 24.44
CA GLY A 93 6.12 17.45 23.02
C GLY A 93 7.22 18.21 22.27
N LEU A 94 7.22 18.06 20.95
CA LEU A 94 7.91 18.98 20.06
C LEU A 94 6.91 20.01 19.56
N ASN A 95 7.34 21.26 19.48
CA ASN A 95 6.59 22.28 18.76
C ASN A 95 7.12 22.32 17.32
N ILE A 96 6.21 22.24 16.36
CA ILE A 96 6.59 22.25 14.94
C ILE A 96 7.17 23.61 14.52
N GLU A 97 6.88 24.70 15.21
CA GLU A 97 7.49 26.01 14.92
C GLU A 97 9.00 26.00 15.22
N ASP A 98 9.42 25.25 16.23
CA ASP A 98 10.82 25.18 16.66
C ASP A 98 11.60 24.11 15.87
N GLU A 99 10.94 23.03 15.48
CA GLU A 99 11.53 21.87 14.79
C GLU A 99 11.04 21.71 13.36
N ARG A 100 10.73 22.83 12.68
CA ARG A 100 10.16 22.80 11.32
C ARG A 100 11.18 22.34 10.30
N GLN A 101 10.86 21.29 9.55
CA GLN A 101 11.60 20.92 8.34
C GLN A 101 10.70 21.02 7.11
N GLN A 102 11.15 21.74 6.09
CA GLN A 102 10.51 21.71 4.78
C GLN A 102 11.02 20.52 3.97
N ARG A 103 10.12 19.59 3.67
CA ARG A 103 10.43 18.43 2.83
C ARG A 103 9.71 18.55 1.51
N ALA A 104 10.46 18.49 0.43
CA ALA A 104 9.92 18.32 -0.90
C ALA A 104 9.62 16.83 -1.12
N GLY A 105 8.50 16.56 -1.76
CA GLY A 105 8.13 15.23 -2.23
C GLY A 105 7.80 15.25 -3.70
N LEU A 106 8.14 14.16 -4.39
CA LEU A 106 7.75 13.90 -5.77
C LEU A 106 6.70 12.79 -5.77
N PHE A 107 5.44 13.20 -5.94
CA PHE A 107 4.27 12.32 -5.82
C PHE A 107 3.64 12.09 -7.18
N LEU A 108 2.83 11.04 -7.26
CA LEU A 108 1.96 10.82 -8.40
C LEU A 108 0.69 11.66 -8.24
N ARG A 109 0.10 12.08 -9.37
CA ARG A 109 -1.20 12.77 -9.40
C ARG A 109 -2.15 12.12 -10.39
N ASP A 110 -3.45 12.23 -10.12
CA ASP A 110 -4.53 11.74 -10.98
C ASP A 110 -4.34 10.26 -11.34
N VAL A 111 -4.26 9.41 -10.31
CA VAL A 111 -3.92 7.99 -10.48
C VAL A 111 -5.17 7.12 -10.48
N ALA A 112 -5.11 6.03 -11.24
CA ALA A 112 -6.10 4.96 -11.18
C ALA A 112 -5.46 3.61 -11.55
N TYR A 113 -5.83 2.57 -10.82
CA TYR A 113 -5.33 1.21 -11.00
C TYR A 113 -6.47 0.19 -10.95
N ARG A 114 -6.31 -0.93 -11.63
CA ARG A 114 -7.09 -2.16 -11.34
C ARG A 114 -6.18 -3.20 -10.72
N ILE A 115 -6.54 -3.64 -9.53
CA ILE A 115 -5.76 -4.59 -8.74
C ILE A 115 -6.47 -5.93 -8.74
N HIS A 116 -5.75 -6.99 -9.11
CA HIS A 116 -6.24 -8.35 -9.09
C HIS A 116 -5.60 -9.10 -7.94
N ALA A 117 -6.43 -9.63 -7.05
CA ALA A 117 -5.96 -10.37 -5.90
C ALA A 117 -6.91 -11.51 -5.54
N HIS A 118 -6.37 -12.52 -4.89
CA HIS A 118 -7.14 -13.55 -4.22
C HIS A 118 -6.65 -13.63 -2.78
N PHE A 119 -7.40 -14.29 -1.92
CA PHE A 119 -6.87 -14.65 -0.60
C PHE A 119 -6.92 -16.15 -0.40
N GLU A 120 -6.13 -16.62 0.57
CA GLU A 120 -6.19 -17.98 1.06
C GLU A 120 -6.49 -17.99 2.55
N LEU A 121 -7.02 -19.13 3.00
CA LEU A 121 -7.22 -19.42 4.41
C LEU A 121 -5.90 -19.97 4.97
N LEU A 122 -5.42 -19.42 6.08
CA LEU A 122 -4.20 -19.87 6.72
C LEU A 122 -4.43 -21.16 7.52
N PRO A 123 -3.40 -22.01 7.70
CA PRO A 123 -3.53 -23.29 8.42
C PRO A 123 -4.07 -23.15 9.85
N ASN A 124 -3.79 -22.02 10.50
CA ASN A 124 -4.21 -21.68 11.86
C ASN A 124 -5.50 -20.84 11.90
N ALA A 125 -6.35 -20.91 10.87
CA ALA A 125 -7.57 -20.11 10.78
C ALA A 125 -8.60 -20.39 11.88
N GLY A 126 -8.57 -21.57 12.50
CA GLY A 126 -9.57 -22.01 13.48
C GLY A 126 -10.87 -22.47 12.84
N GLU A 127 -11.63 -23.30 13.57
CA GLU A 127 -12.75 -24.10 13.03
C GLU A 127 -13.93 -23.25 12.50
N ASN A 128 -14.15 -22.07 13.08
CA ASN A 128 -15.27 -21.18 12.72
C ASN A 128 -14.98 -20.25 11.52
N ASN A 129 -13.85 -20.44 10.84
CA ASN A 129 -13.40 -19.59 9.74
C ASN A 129 -13.33 -20.42 8.45
N SER A 130 -14.31 -20.19 7.57
CA SER A 130 -14.39 -20.84 6.27
C SER A 130 -14.11 -19.85 5.13
N MET A 131 -13.69 -20.39 3.98
CA MET A 131 -13.46 -19.60 2.78
C MET A 131 -14.72 -18.85 2.34
N GLY A 132 -15.88 -19.53 2.29
CA GLY A 132 -17.15 -18.95 1.86
C GLY A 132 -17.57 -17.74 2.71
N LYS A 133 -17.45 -17.87 4.04
CA LYS A 133 -17.72 -16.76 4.99
C LYS A 133 -16.92 -15.51 4.64
N PHE A 134 -15.62 -15.64 4.35
CA PHE A 134 -14.78 -14.49 4.03
C PHE A 134 -15.01 -13.94 2.62
N LEU A 135 -15.35 -14.79 1.64
CA LEU A 135 -15.74 -14.36 0.30
C LEU A 135 -17.00 -13.48 0.37
N ASP A 136 -18.05 -13.96 1.03
CA ASP A 136 -19.32 -13.23 1.20
C ASP A 136 -19.11 -11.92 1.98
N MET A 137 -18.27 -11.96 3.02
CA MET A 137 -17.93 -10.77 3.79
C MET A 137 -17.20 -9.72 2.95
N PHE A 138 -16.26 -10.14 2.10
CA PHE A 138 -15.49 -9.23 1.26
C PHE A 138 -16.39 -8.61 0.18
N GLU A 139 -17.14 -9.42 -0.55
CA GLU A 139 -18.04 -8.95 -1.62
C GLU A 139 -19.03 -7.92 -1.11
N ARG A 140 -19.78 -8.26 -0.05
CA ARG A 140 -20.76 -7.35 0.55
C ARG A 140 -20.14 -6.03 0.97
N ARG A 141 -18.89 -6.04 1.47
CA ARG A 141 -18.19 -4.82 1.87
C ARG A 141 -17.71 -4.02 0.66
N ALA A 142 -17.10 -4.69 -0.30
CA ALA A 142 -16.56 -4.07 -1.49
C ALA A 142 -17.65 -3.42 -2.34
N GLU A 143 -18.80 -4.07 -2.50
CA GLU A 143 -19.97 -3.54 -3.23
C GLU A 143 -20.59 -2.32 -2.56
N LYS A 144 -20.60 -2.29 -1.21
CA LYS A 144 -21.18 -1.20 -0.43
C LYS A 144 -20.19 -0.08 -0.12
N GLY A 145 -18.95 -0.18 -0.60
CA GLY A 145 -17.87 0.76 -0.26
C GLY A 145 -17.48 0.73 1.23
N GLN A 146 -17.76 -0.35 1.95
CA GLN A 146 -17.46 -0.48 3.37
C GLN A 146 -16.01 -0.93 3.58
N CYS A 147 -15.34 -0.31 4.54
CA CYS A 147 -13.97 -0.65 4.92
C CYS A 147 -13.80 -0.55 6.44
N VAL A 148 -12.81 -1.26 6.98
CA VAL A 148 -12.42 -1.16 8.40
C VAL A 148 -11.70 0.17 8.66
N ASN A 149 -10.85 0.56 7.72
CA ASN A 149 -10.19 1.87 7.67
C ASN A 149 -10.26 2.37 6.24
N GLN A 150 -10.32 3.69 6.05
CA GLN A 150 -10.25 4.29 4.71
C GLN A 150 -8.98 3.82 3.99
N PRO A 151 -9.08 3.12 2.85
CA PRO A 151 -7.91 2.76 2.08
C PRO A 151 -7.18 4.02 1.61
N TYR A 152 -5.88 3.93 1.39
CA TYR A 152 -5.05 5.06 0.96
C TYR A 152 -3.98 4.62 -0.03
N LEU A 153 -3.45 5.56 -0.81
CA LEU A 153 -2.47 5.33 -1.86
C LEU A 153 -1.05 5.65 -1.36
N GLY A 154 -0.50 4.71 -0.61
CA GLY A 154 0.86 4.74 -0.07
C GLY A 154 0.98 5.47 1.27
N CYS A 155 0.59 6.75 1.34
CA CYS A 155 0.53 7.52 2.59
C CYS A 155 -0.92 7.84 2.98
N ARG A 156 -1.23 7.90 4.29
CA ARG A 156 -2.60 8.16 4.80
C ARG A 156 -3.20 9.50 4.38
N GLU A 157 -2.38 10.46 3.97
CA GLU A 157 -2.80 11.75 3.42
C GLU A 157 -3.54 11.61 2.09
N PHE A 158 -3.38 10.48 1.39
CA PHE A 158 -3.91 10.24 0.07
C PHE A 158 -5.01 9.18 0.13
N ALA A 159 -6.22 9.59 0.51
CA ALA A 159 -7.38 8.71 0.55
C ALA A 159 -7.67 8.08 -0.82
N CYS A 160 -8.04 6.80 -0.81
CA CYS A 160 -8.27 5.98 -1.99
C CYS A 160 -9.76 5.71 -2.15
N ASN A 161 -10.31 6.05 -3.32
CA ASN A 161 -11.62 5.57 -3.75
C ASN A 161 -11.47 4.18 -4.33
N PHE A 162 -12.39 3.27 -4.03
CA PHE A 162 -12.37 1.91 -4.59
C PHE A 162 -13.76 1.45 -5.02
N ARG A 163 -13.80 0.55 -6.00
CA ARG A 163 -15.01 -0.18 -6.41
C ARG A 163 -14.67 -1.60 -6.83
N LEU A 164 -15.59 -2.53 -6.54
CA LEU A 164 -15.50 -3.91 -7.05
C LEU A 164 -15.82 -3.93 -8.54
N ILE A 165 -15.00 -4.64 -9.32
CA ILE A 165 -15.15 -4.78 -10.77
C ILE A 165 -15.69 -6.15 -11.11
N ASP A 166 -16.74 -6.18 -11.92
CA ASP A 166 -17.21 -7.39 -12.60
C ASP A 166 -16.30 -7.71 -13.79
N THR A 167 -15.47 -8.74 -13.62
CA THR A 167 -14.50 -9.16 -14.64
C THR A 167 -15.14 -9.84 -15.86
N THR A 168 -16.44 -10.12 -15.83
CA THR A 168 -17.18 -10.64 -16.98
C THR A 168 -17.57 -9.54 -17.97
N GLN A 169 -17.59 -8.28 -17.53
CA GLN A 169 -17.93 -7.13 -18.35
C GLN A 169 -16.70 -6.51 -19.01
N PRO A 170 -16.83 -5.92 -20.20
CA PRO A 170 -15.76 -5.16 -20.84
C PRO A 170 -15.27 -4.04 -19.92
N GLN A 171 -13.96 -3.94 -19.79
CA GLN A 171 -13.30 -2.89 -19.01
C GLN A 171 -12.47 -2.00 -19.93
N ALA A 172 -12.27 -0.75 -19.53
CA ALA A 172 -11.34 0.14 -20.23
C ALA A 172 -9.94 -0.50 -20.28
N ALA A 173 -9.26 -0.35 -21.40
CA ALA A 173 -7.88 -0.84 -21.52
C ALA A 173 -6.96 -0.08 -20.56
N PRO A 174 -5.93 -0.74 -19.99
CA PRO A 174 -4.85 -0.03 -19.33
C PRO A 174 -4.09 0.88 -20.31
N ILE A 175 -3.21 1.73 -19.78
CA ILE A 175 -2.37 2.59 -20.62
C ILE A 175 -1.52 1.74 -21.59
N ALA A 176 -1.34 2.19 -22.82
CA ALA A 176 -0.53 1.49 -23.82
C ALA A 176 0.98 1.75 -23.63
N GLU A 177 1.46 1.66 -22.39
CA GLU A 177 2.84 1.96 -22.03
C GLU A 177 3.59 0.69 -21.60
N THR A 178 4.77 0.47 -22.17
CA THR A 178 5.70 -0.59 -21.77
C THR A 178 6.98 0.03 -21.26
N ARG A 179 7.42 -0.33 -20.06
CA ARG A 179 8.56 0.28 -19.37
C ARG A 179 9.20 -0.71 -18.39
N ASP A 180 10.53 -0.75 -18.35
CA ASP A 180 11.27 -1.34 -17.22
C ASP A 180 11.21 -0.35 -16.05
N LEU A 181 10.54 -0.75 -14.96
CA LEU A 181 10.39 0.07 -13.76
C LEU A 181 11.55 -0.14 -12.77
N GLY A 182 12.48 -1.03 -13.09
CA GLY A 182 13.62 -1.39 -12.25
C GLY A 182 13.22 -2.20 -11.02
N TRP A 183 14.05 -2.15 -9.99
CA TRP A 183 13.74 -2.81 -8.72
C TRP A 183 12.65 -2.07 -7.97
N MET A 184 11.64 -2.81 -7.54
CA MET A 184 10.48 -2.30 -6.82
C MET A 184 10.26 -3.13 -5.56
N LEU A 185 9.84 -2.48 -4.48
CA LEU A 185 9.37 -3.15 -3.28
C LEU A 185 8.21 -4.08 -3.65
N HIS A 186 8.38 -5.37 -3.41
CA HIS A 186 7.32 -6.38 -3.51
C HIS A 186 6.44 -6.28 -2.27
N ASP A 187 6.99 -6.66 -1.12
CA ASP A 187 6.35 -6.57 0.18
C ASP A 187 7.38 -6.65 1.32
N MET A 188 6.92 -6.53 2.56
CA MET A 188 7.71 -6.73 3.76
C MET A 188 7.57 -8.17 4.26
N ASP A 189 8.68 -8.83 4.59
CA ASP A 189 8.69 -10.10 5.31
C ASP A 189 8.50 -9.84 6.80
N TYR A 190 7.39 -10.36 7.34
CA TYR A 190 7.03 -10.27 8.75
C TYR A 190 7.35 -11.55 9.53
N SER A 191 8.12 -12.48 8.97
CA SER A 191 8.58 -13.70 9.65
C SER A 191 9.28 -13.42 10.98
N LYS A 192 9.97 -12.27 11.08
CA LYS A 192 10.52 -11.68 12.30
C LYS A 192 9.80 -10.37 12.62
N PRO A 193 8.76 -10.38 13.48
CA PRO A 193 7.94 -9.18 13.72
C PRO A 193 8.67 -7.95 14.26
N THR A 194 9.78 -8.17 14.98
CA THR A 194 10.60 -7.09 15.55
C THR A 194 11.53 -6.44 14.53
N ASP A 195 11.73 -7.07 13.37
CA ASP A 195 12.65 -6.61 12.33
C ASP A 195 12.15 -7.03 10.93
N PRO A 196 11.08 -6.39 10.42
CA PRO A 196 10.52 -6.74 9.13
C PRO A 196 11.47 -6.36 7.99
N GLN A 197 11.77 -7.32 7.10
CA GLN A 197 12.75 -7.13 6.03
C GLN A 197 12.05 -6.85 4.68
N PRO A 198 12.46 -5.84 3.91
CA PRO A 198 11.87 -5.55 2.62
C PRO A 198 12.33 -6.57 1.56
N ARG A 199 11.39 -7.07 0.76
CA ARG A 199 11.69 -7.89 -0.42
C ARG A 199 11.32 -7.14 -1.69
N PHE A 200 12.07 -7.39 -2.75
CA PHE A 200 12.05 -6.65 -4.01
C PHE A 200 11.94 -7.59 -5.20
N PHE A 201 11.43 -7.08 -6.31
CA PHE A 201 11.42 -7.75 -7.60
C PHE A 201 11.73 -6.75 -8.71
N ARG A 202 12.14 -7.23 -9.89
CA ARG A 202 12.34 -6.36 -11.05
C ARG A 202 11.00 -6.17 -11.77
N ALA A 203 10.40 -5.00 -11.59
CA ALA A 203 9.09 -4.67 -12.11
C ALA A 203 9.17 -4.32 -13.60
N GLN A 204 8.36 -5.00 -14.42
CA GLN A 204 8.18 -4.68 -15.83
C GLN A 204 6.72 -4.34 -16.09
N LEU A 205 6.50 -3.16 -16.65
CA LEU A 205 5.19 -2.74 -17.13
C LEU A 205 5.09 -3.12 -18.60
N GLU A 206 4.09 -3.93 -18.94
CA GLU A 206 3.82 -4.36 -20.32
C GLU A 206 2.42 -3.92 -20.71
N SER A 207 2.30 -2.97 -21.65
CA SER A 207 1.01 -2.38 -22.04
C SER A 207 0.15 -1.99 -20.83
N GLY A 208 0.77 -1.30 -19.87
CA GLY A 208 0.13 -0.84 -18.64
C GLY A 208 -0.17 -1.93 -17.62
N VAL A 209 0.29 -3.16 -17.83
CA VAL A 209 0.09 -4.30 -16.93
C VAL A 209 1.39 -4.65 -16.22
N LEU A 210 1.35 -4.66 -14.89
CA LEU A 210 2.42 -5.14 -14.02
C LEU A 210 2.00 -6.50 -13.45
N ARG A 211 2.74 -7.56 -13.81
CA ARG A 211 2.53 -8.91 -13.28
C ARG A 211 3.34 -9.07 -11.99
N ILE A 212 2.69 -9.59 -10.96
CA ILE A 212 3.31 -9.71 -9.64
C ILE A 212 3.78 -11.16 -9.45
N PRO A 213 5.08 -11.40 -9.27
CA PRO A 213 5.57 -12.75 -8.99
C PRO A 213 5.06 -13.22 -7.62
N ALA A 214 4.88 -14.53 -7.50
CA ALA A 214 4.52 -15.14 -6.22
C ALA A 214 5.61 -14.88 -5.18
N TRP A 215 5.21 -14.82 -3.90
CA TRP A 215 6.13 -14.51 -2.79
C TRP A 215 7.33 -15.46 -2.71
N ASP A 216 7.11 -16.73 -3.06
CA ASP A 216 8.09 -17.82 -3.06
C ASP A 216 8.84 -17.98 -4.40
N SER A 217 8.59 -17.11 -5.39
CA SER A 217 9.34 -17.11 -6.66
C SER A 217 10.78 -16.66 -6.45
N GLU A 218 11.70 -17.25 -7.23
CA GLU A 218 13.13 -16.85 -7.30
C GLU A 218 13.32 -15.40 -7.81
N GLU A 219 12.30 -14.84 -8.45
CA GLU A 219 12.27 -13.44 -8.90
C GLU A 219 12.22 -12.45 -7.73
N VAL A 220 11.73 -12.89 -6.56
CA VAL A 220 11.58 -12.06 -5.36
C VAL A 220 12.80 -12.22 -4.47
N ARG A 221 13.54 -11.13 -4.26
CA ARG A 221 14.83 -11.10 -3.56
C ARG A 221 14.81 -10.21 -2.33
N GLY A 222 15.67 -10.49 -1.36
CA GLY A 222 15.75 -9.80 -0.08
C GLY A 222 15.54 -10.76 1.09
#